data_AF-A0A496ZT08-F1
#
_entry.id   AF-A0A496ZT08-F1
#
_cell.length_a   1.000
_cell.length_b   1.000
_cell.length_c   1.000
_cell.angle_alpha   90.00
_cell.angle_beta   90.00
_cell.angle_gamma   90.00
#
_symmetry.space_group_name_H-M   'P 1'
#
loop_
_entity.id
_entity.type
_entity.pdbx_description
1 polymer ?
#
loop_
_entity_poly.entity_id
_entity_poly.type
_entity_poly.pdbx_seq_one_letter_code
_entity_poly.pdbx_strand_id
1 'polypeptide(L)'
;MNKKIILLTLLFCIIFSLAAQEIKNDIIDVKYSKKSARKAMILSSLFPGAGQFYADKSNLATYIFPIIEIGLWAGYIYYNNEGKNAESDYEDYADLHYRREYQHAAEDDIKMLSNTIHNDNGFYDEHFLLDDSDTQHFYEDIGKYDKYVYGWLDWFDIYAAANPDPDIDWTFEWIWDEDDIDGDRVMGSLPLNEESAYYVGNEEVYNSANGRYSSYRQEYIEMRKDAEKLYDSGRYFSFGIVANHI
;
A
#
# COMPACT_ATOMS: atom_id res chain seq x y z
N MET A 1 -20.26 18.82 0.67
CA MET A 1 -21.35 17.81 0.70
C MET A 1 -22.42 18.21 -0.30
N ASN A 2 -22.69 17.38 -1.32
CA ASN A 2 -23.53 17.74 -2.46
C ASN A 2 -25.01 17.88 -2.05
N LYS A 3 -25.66 19.01 -2.38
CA LYS A 3 -27.09 19.26 -2.06
C LYS A 3 -28.03 18.17 -2.60
N LYS A 4 -27.65 17.52 -3.71
CA LYS A 4 -28.36 16.37 -4.28
C LYS A 4 -28.31 15.12 -3.38
N ILE A 5 -27.20 14.89 -2.69
CA ILE A 5 -27.04 13.76 -1.77
C ILE A 5 -27.96 13.95 -0.56
N ILE A 6 -27.95 15.16 0.04
CA ILE A 6 -28.81 15.50 1.19
C ILE A 6 -30.30 15.35 0.84
N LEU A 7 -30.69 15.77 -0.37
CA LEU A 7 -32.07 15.63 -0.84
C LEU A 7 -32.46 14.16 -1.00
N LEU A 8 -31.54 13.31 -1.50
CA LEU A 8 -31.78 11.88 -1.65
C LEU A 8 -31.92 11.17 -0.30
N THR A 9 -31.09 11.54 0.69
CA THR A 9 -31.19 10.99 2.05
C THR A 9 -32.49 11.40 2.73
N LEU A 10 -32.91 12.66 2.56
CA LEU A 10 -34.20 13.15 3.08
C LEU A 10 -35.39 12.43 2.42
N LEU A 11 -35.34 12.22 1.10
CA LEU A 11 -36.37 11.49 0.37
C LEU A 11 -36.47 10.04 0.87
N PHE A 12 -35.33 9.39 1.09
CA PHE A 12 -35.25 8.03 1.60
C PHE A 12 -35.84 7.91 3.02
N CYS A 13 -35.55 8.86 3.91
CA CYS A 13 -36.13 8.91 5.27
C CYS A 13 -37.65 9.10 5.26
N ILE A 14 -38.18 9.93 4.35
CA ILE A 14 -39.62 10.18 4.24
C ILE A 14 -40.35 8.93 3.73
N ILE A 15 -39.79 8.25 2.73
CA ILE A 15 -40.35 6.99 2.20
C ILE A 15 -40.37 5.90 3.28
N PHE A 16 -39.31 5.80 4.08
CA PHE A 16 -39.24 4.85 5.20
C PHE A 16 -40.28 5.14 6.28
N SER A 17 -40.54 6.43 6.55
CA SER A 17 -41.49 6.86 7.57
C SER A 17 -42.94 6.59 7.15
N LEU A 18 -43.26 6.80 5.86
CA LEU A 18 -44.58 6.51 5.28
C LEU A 18 -44.87 5.00 5.25
N ALA A 19 -43.88 4.18 4.88
CA ALA A 19 -44.00 2.72 4.91
C ALA A 19 -44.22 2.17 6.33
N ALA A 20 -43.67 2.83 7.37
CA ALA A 20 -43.86 2.45 8.76
C ALA A 20 -45.26 2.77 9.31
N GLN A 21 -45.98 3.73 8.71
CA GLN A 21 -47.25 4.22 9.24
C GLN A 21 -48.47 3.39 8.80
N GLU A 22 -48.40 2.66 7.68
CA GLU A 22 -49.53 1.86 7.18
C GLU A 22 -49.77 0.53 7.93
N ILE A 23 -48.93 0.16 8.90
CA ILE A 23 -49.02 -1.16 9.58
C ILE A 23 -50.00 -1.15 10.78
N LYS A 24 -50.61 -0.01 11.11
CA LYS A 24 -51.37 0.15 12.37
C LYS A 24 -52.87 0.22 12.15
N ASN A 25 -53.50 -0.80 11.56
CA ASN A 25 -54.94 -1.08 11.71
C ASN A 25 -55.31 -2.49 11.19
N ASP A 26 -55.14 -3.51 12.04
CA ASP A 26 -56.20 -4.50 12.30
C ASP A 26 -55.78 -5.41 13.46
N ILE A 27 -56.63 -5.46 14.49
CA ILE A 27 -56.39 -6.18 15.74
C ILE A 27 -56.88 -7.61 15.57
N ILE A 28 -55.97 -8.52 15.22
CA ILE A 28 -56.09 -9.95 15.53
C ILE A 28 -54.90 -10.27 16.43
N ASP A 29 -55.17 -10.54 17.71
CA ASP A 29 -54.14 -10.90 18.69
C ASP A 29 -53.72 -12.37 18.46
N VAL A 30 -52.95 -12.58 17.38
CA VAL A 30 -52.25 -13.84 17.13
C VAL A 30 -51.09 -13.88 18.12
N LYS A 31 -51.18 -14.74 19.13
CA LYS A 31 -50.06 -15.09 20.01
C LYS A 31 -48.94 -15.73 19.19
N TYR A 32 -48.10 -14.92 18.55
CA TYR A 32 -46.85 -15.40 17.98
C TYR A 32 -45.97 -15.88 19.13
N SER A 33 -45.67 -17.17 19.17
CA SER A 33 -44.69 -17.70 20.11
C SER A 33 -43.36 -16.98 19.88
N LYS A 34 -42.86 -16.25 20.89
CA LYS A 34 -41.63 -15.47 20.78
C LYS A 34 -40.47 -16.41 20.41
N LYS A 35 -39.95 -16.27 19.20
CA LYS A 35 -38.91 -17.17 18.66
C LYS A 35 -37.58 -16.96 19.40
N SER A 36 -36.79 -18.03 19.50
CA SER A 36 -35.53 -18.01 20.25
C SER A 36 -34.48 -17.08 19.64
N ALA A 37 -34.05 -16.06 20.40
CA ALA A 37 -32.99 -15.14 20.03
C ALA A 37 -31.64 -15.85 19.78
N ARG A 38 -31.30 -16.85 20.60
CA ARG A 38 -30.07 -17.65 20.43
C ARG A 38 -30.04 -18.39 19.09
N LYS A 39 -31.18 -18.96 18.67
CA LYS A 39 -31.27 -19.61 17.34
C LYS A 39 -31.16 -18.60 16.21
N ALA A 40 -31.78 -17.42 16.37
CA ALA A 40 -31.66 -16.35 15.38
C ALA A 40 -30.20 -15.91 15.20
N MET A 41 -29.45 -15.74 16.29
CA MET A 41 -28.03 -15.37 16.22
C MET A 41 -27.17 -16.44 15.53
N ILE A 42 -27.36 -17.72 15.86
CA ILE A 42 -26.65 -18.82 15.19
C ILE A 42 -26.99 -18.87 13.69
N LEU A 43 -28.24 -18.61 13.32
CA LEU A 43 -28.63 -18.58 11.92
C LEU A 43 -27.99 -17.40 11.19
N SER A 44 -27.98 -16.19 11.78
CA SER A 44 -27.33 -15.01 11.19
C SER A 44 -25.81 -15.20 11.02
N SER A 45 -25.14 -15.91 11.94
CA SER A 45 -23.70 -16.20 11.81
C SER A 45 -23.37 -17.17 10.68
N LEU A 46 -24.34 -18.01 10.29
CA LEU A 46 -24.17 -18.96 9.17
C LEU A 46 -24.56 -18.31 7.84
N PHE A 47 -25.65 -17.53 7.85
CA PHE A 47 -26.17 -16.83 6.69
C PHE A 47 -26.74 -15.47 7.10
N PRO A 48 -26.21 -14.36 6.57
CA PRO A 48 -26.73 -13.03 6.89
C PRO A 48 -28.22 -12.93 6.52
N GLY A 49 -29.00 -12.32 7.41
CA GLY A 49 -30.46 -12.24 7.28
C GLY A 49 -31.24 -13.52 7.68
N ALA A 50 -30.61 -14.68 7.90
CA ALA A 50 -31.32 -15.92 8.24
C ALA A 50 -31.94 -15.90 9.65
N GLY A 51 -31.30 -15.23 10.61
CA GLY A 51 -31.89 -14.99 11.93
C GLY A 51 -33.13 -14.10 11.88
N GLN A 52 -33.12 -13.12 10.98
CA GLN A 52 -34.26 -12.21 10.75
C GLN A 52 -35.38 -12.92 10.02
N PHE A 53 -35.08 -13.73 8.99
CA PHE A 53 -36.06 -14.62 8.36
C PHE A 53 -36.71 -15.57 9.38
N TYR A 54 -35.89 -16.12 10.28
CA TYR A 54 -36.39 -16.95 11.37
C TYR A 54 -37.28 -16.15 12.30
N ALA A 55 -36.91 -14.93 12.70
CA ALA A 55 -37.73 -14.09 13.59
C ALA A 55 -39.03 -13.62 12.92
N ASP A 56 -38.93 -12.95 11.77
CA ASP A 56 -40.02 -12.35 11.01
C ASP A 56 -39.67 -12.22 9.51
N LYS A 57 -40.36 -13.00 8.67
CA LYS A 57 -40.16 -13.04 7.21
C LYS A 57 -40.68 -11.80 6.48
N SER A 58 -41.56 -11.03 7.12
CA SER A 58 -42.14 -9.81 6.54
C SER A 58 -41.21 -8.61 6.70
N ASN A 59 -40.19 -8.73 7.56
CA ASN A 59 -39.22 -7.69 7.79
C ASN A 59 -38.31 -7.53 6.56
N LEU A 60 -38.31 -6.34 5.97
CA LEU A 60 -37.46 -5.96 4.83
C LEU A 60 -35.97 -6.25 5.05
N ALA A 61 -35.51 -6.14 6.30
CA ALA A 61 -34.15 -6.49 6.72
C ALA A 61 -33.74 -7.87 6.19
N THR A 62 -34.63 -8.86 6.30
CA THR A 62 -34.44 -10.24 5.87
C THR A 62 -33.86 -10.39 4.45
N TYR A 63 -34.20 -9.46 3.55
CA TYR A 63 -33.74 -9.49 2.15
C TYR A 63 -32.60 -8.51 1.89
N ILE A 64 -32.51 -7.41 2.65
CA ILE A 64 -31.45 -6.41 2.48
C ILE A 64 -30.09 -6.96 2.91
N PHE A 65 -30.00 -7.65 4.05
CA PHE A 65 -28.72 -8.16 4.55
C PHE A 65 -28.02 -9.14 3.59
N PRO A 66 -28.71 -10.11 2.95
CA PRO A 66 -28.12 -10.93 1.89
C PRO A 66 -27.66 -10.14 0.66
N ILE A 67 -28.39 -9.10 0.25
CA ILE A 67 -28.00 -8.28 -0.91
C ILE A 67 -26.73 -7.47 -0.59
N ILE A 68 -26.68 -6.89 0.61
CA ILE A 68 -25.47 -6.21 1.11
C ILE A 68 -24.30 -7.18 1.15
N GLU A 69 -24.51 -8.40 1.66
CA GLU A 69 -23.49 -9.45 1.72
C GLU A 69 -22.89 -9.75 0.34
N ILE A 70 -23.73 -9.95 -0.68
CA ILE A 70 -23.28 -10.20 -2.06
C ILE A 70 -22.43 -9.02 -2.57
N GLY A 71 -22.87 -7.79 -2.33
CA GLY A 71 -22.12 -6.59 -2.70
C GLY A 71 -20.77 -6.49 -1.99
N LEU A 72 -20.74 -6.86 -0.70
CA LEU A 72 -19.51 -6.83 0.09
C LEU A 72 -18.49 -7.89 -0.38
N TRP A 73 -18.94 -9.12 -0.66
CA TRP A 73 -18.08 -10.16 -1.24
C TRP A 73 -17.59 -9.80 -2.64
N ALA A 74 -18.48 -9.26 -3.49
CA ALA A 74 -18.09 -8.81 -4.82
C ALA A 74 -17.01 -7.72 -4.74
N GLY A 75 -17.18 -6.73 -3.84
CA GLY A 75 -16.16 -5.72 -3.57
C GLY A 75 -14.85 -6.33 -3.05
N TYR A 76 -14.92 -7.20 -2.04
CA TYR A 76 -13.75 -7.88 -1.50
C TYR A 76 -12.96 -8.64 -2.57
N ILE A 77 -13.65 -9.44 -3.40
CA ILE A 77 -13.01 -10.21 -4.48
C ILE A 77 -12.40 -9.28 -5.52
N TYR A 78 -13.14 -8.25 -5.95
CA TYR A 78 -12.67 -7.29 -6.94
C TYR A 78 -11.39 -6.60 -6.47
N TYR A 79 -11.42 -5.95 -5.30
CA TYR A 79 -10.28 -5.17 -4.81
C TYR A 79 -9.05 -6.02 -4.49
N ASN A 80 -9.22 -7.26 -4.00
CA ASN A 80 -8.07 -8.16 -3.81
C ASN A 80 -7.48 -8.65 -5.13
N ASN A 81 -8.29 -8.88 -6.16
CA ASN A 81 -7.78 -9.29 -7.47
C ASN A 81 -7.04 -8.12 -8.14
N GLU A 82 -7.59 -6.91 -8.08
CA GLU A 82 -6.91 -5.70 -8.58
C GLU A 82 -5.64 -5.41 -7.78
N GLY A 83 -5.65 -5.59 -6.45
CA GLY A 83 -4.46 -5.45 -5.61
C GLY A 83 -3.34 -6.42 -6.02
N LYS A 84 -3.69 -7.67 -6.34
CA LYS A 84 -2.72 -8.67 -6.85
C LYS A 84 -2.15 -8.31 -8.22
N ASN A 85 -2.99 -7.78 -9.10
CA ASN A 85 -2.52 -7.33 -10.42
C ASN A 85 -1.56 -6.15 -10.26
N ALA A 86 -1.92 -5.15 -9.45
CA ALA A 86 -1.07 -4.00 -9.16
C ALA A 86 0.23 -4.39 -8.43
N GLU A 87 0.19 -5.45 -7.61
CA GLU A 87 1.38 -6.05 -7.00
C GLU A 87 2.32 -6.62 -8.06
N SER A 88 1.80 -7.48 -8.94
CA SER A 88 2.57 -7.99 -10.09
C SER A 88 3.15 -6.87 -10.94
N ASP A 89 2.39 -5.79 -11.18
CA ASP A 89 2.84 -4.67 -12.01
C ASP A 89 4.05 -3.94 -11.40
N TYR A 90 4.07 -3.72 -10.07
CA TYR A 90 5.23 -3.08 -9.45
C TYR A 90 6.43 -4.03 -9.37
N GLU A 91 6.20 -5.34 -9.20
CA GLU A 91 7.26 -6.35 -9.18
C GLU A 91 7.95 -6.41 -10.54
N ASP A 92 7.17 -6.54 -11.62
CA ASP A 92 7.67 -6.49 -13.00
C ASP A 92 8.43 -5.18 -13.29
N TYR A 93 7.93 -4.05 -12.77
CA TYR A 93 8.60 -2.76 -12.89
C TYR A 93 9.96 -2.75 -12.19
N ALA A 94 10.05 -3.27 -10.97
CA ALA A 94 11.32 -3.38 -10.24
C ALA A 94 12.30 -4.31 -10.97
N ASP A 95 11.84 -5.45 -11.48
CA ASP A 95 12.67 -6.39 -12.24
C ASP A 95 13.28 -5.75 -13.50
N LEU A 96 12.60 -4.76 -14.09
CA LEU A 96 13.11 -4.02 -15.24
C LEU A 96 14.15 -2.95 -14.85
N HIS A 97 13.95 -2.27 -13.71
CA HIS A 97 14.64 -1.02 -13.36
C HIS A 97 15.58 -1.11 -12.15
N TYR A 98 15.65 -2.27 -11.50
CA TYR A 98 16.53 -2.56 -10.38
C TYR A 98 17.50 -3.69 -10.73
N ARG A 99 18.77 -3.55 -10.34
CA ARG A 99 19.82 -4.57 -10.51
C ARG A 99 20.49 -4.83 -9.17
N ARG A 100 20.41 -6.07 -8.70
CA ARG A 100 21.14 -6.50 -7.49
C ARG A 100 22.64 -6.38 -7.68
N GLU A 101 23.13 -6.62 -8.89
CA GLU A 101 24.54 -6.49 -9.22
C GLU A 101 25.05 -5.07 -8.95
N TYR A 102 24.22 -4.06 -9.25
CA TYR A 102 24.56 -2.65 -9.05
C TYR A 102 24.56 -2.32 -7.56
N GLN A 103 23.56 -2.81 -6.84
CA GLN A 103 23.48 -2.69 -5.39
C GLN A 103 24.73 -3.28 -4.72
N HIS A 104 25.11 -4.52 -5.05
CA HIS A 104 26.26 -5.18 -4.44
C HIS A 104 27.59 -4.52 -4.83
N ALA A 105 27.75 -4.10 -6.09
CA ALA A 105 28.96 -3.41 -6.53
C ALA A 105 29.16 -2.09 -5.76
N ALA A 106 28.10 -1.31 -5.58
CA ALA A 106 28.12 -0.10 -4.77
C ALA A 106 28.45 -0.38 -3.29
N GLU A 107 27.83 -1.41 -2.70
CA GLU A 107 28.09 -1.81 -1.31
C GLU A 107 29.54 -2.22 -1.08
N ASP A 108 30.12 -3.00 -1.99
CA ASP A 108 31.49 -3.48 -1.88
C ASP A 108 32.51 -2.33 -1.99
N ASP A 109 32.26 -1.38 -2.89
CA ASP A 109 33.12 -0.20 -3.02
C ASP A 109 33.01 0.73 -1.81
N ILE A 110 31.81 0.99 -1.30
CA ILE A 110 31.60 1.79 -0.07
C ILE A 110 32.28 1.13 1.14
N LYS A 111 32.18 -0.20 1.29
CA LYS A 111 32.89 -0.93 2.36
C LYS A 111 34.41 -0.79 2.20
N MET A 112 34.93 -0.91 0.98
CA MET A 112 36.37 -0.75 0.70
C MET A 112 36.87 0.66 1.03
N LEU A 113 36.11 1.69 0.62
CA LEU A 113 36.41 3.09 0.93
C LEU A 113 36.37 3.34 2.43
N SER A 114 35.32 2.89 3.12
CA SER A 114 35.17 3.04 4.56
C SER A 114 36.34 2.40 5.32
N ASN A 115 36.75 1.18 4.95
CA ASN A 115 37.92 0.52 5.54
C ASN A 115 39.21 1.32 5.32
N THR A 116 39.35 1.93 4.14
CA THR A 116 40.54 2.71 3.76
C THR A 116 40.62 4.05 4.50
N ILE A 117 39.48 4.72 4.68
CA ILE A 117 39.40 6.05 5.27
C ILE A 117 39.32 5.97 6.81
N HIS A 118 38.51 5.05 7.35
CA HIS A 118 38.16 5.01 8.78
C HIS A 118 38.80 3.87 9.57
N ASN A 119 39.37 2.87 8.88
CA ASN A 119 39.88 1.65 9.52
C ASN A 119 38.83 0.98 10.43
N ASP A 120 37.56 1.06 10.02
CA ASP A 120 36.41 0.46 10.70
C ASP A 120 35.50 -0.21 9.67
N ASN A 121 35.32 -1.51 9.81
CA ASN A 121 34.47 -2.33 8.95
C ASN A 121 33.08 -2.57 9.60
N GLY A 122 32.95 -2.31 10.90
CA GLY A 122 31.87 -2.87 11.72
C GLY A 122 30.49 -2.29 11.43
N PHE A 123 30.42 -1.05 10.95
CA PHE A 123 29.14 -0.41 10.63
C PHE A 123 28.48 -1.01 9.38
N TYR A 124 29.26 -1.30 8.33
CA TYR A 124 28.72 -1.69 7.03
C TYR A 124 28.57 -3.21 6.83
N ASP A 125 29.21 -4.03 7.67
CA ASP A 125 29.14 -5.51 7.59
C ASP A 125 27.72 -6.06 7.78
N GLU A 126 26.89 -5.42 8.63
CA GLU A 126 25.50 -5.83 8.88
C GLU A 126 24.47 -4.82 8.32
N HIS A 127 24.95 -3.78 7.64
CA HIS A 127 24.09 -2.68 7.18
C HIS A 127 23.20 -3.11 6.00
N PHE A 128 23.76 -3.87 5.07
CA PHE A 128 23.10 -4.30 3.85
C PHE A 128 22.70 -5.77 3.95
N LEU A 129 21.39 -6.01 4.09
CA LEU A 129 20.81 -7.34 4.25
C LEU A 129 19.67 -7.49 3.25
N LEU A 130 19.98 -7.30 1.97
CA LEU A 130 19.03 -7.49 0.90
C LEU A 130 18.81 -8.99 0.68
N ASP A 131 17.57 -9.41 0.46
CA ASP A 131 17.28 -10.81 0.16
C ASP A 131 17.88 -11.20 -1.20
N ASP A 132 18.59 -12.34 -1.22
CA ASP A 132 19.21 -12.92 -2.43
C ASP A 132 18.17 -13.42 -3.43
N SER A 133 16.91 -13.50 -3.01
CA SER A 133 15.78 -13.97 -3.81
C SER A 133 14.70 -12.89 -3.97
N ASP A 134 14.00 -12.92 -5.11
CA ASP A 134 12.89 -12.01 -5.43
C ASP A 134 11.62 -12.36 -4.64
N THR A 135 11.73 -12.30 -3.31
CA THR A 135 10.61 -12.50 -2.40
C THR A 135 9.88 -11.18 -2.16
N GLN A 136 8.70 -11.27 -1.53
CA GLN A 136 7.99 -10.09 -1.05
C GLN A 136 8.86 -9.17 -0.17
N HIS A 137 9.82 -9.73 0.57
CA HIS A 137 10.74 -8.94 1.40
C HIS A 137 11.70 -8.10 0.57
N PHE A 138 12.23 -8.65 -0.53
CA PHE A 138 13.05 -7.90 -1.48
C PHE A 138 12.30 -6.67 -2.03
N TYR A 139 11.10 -6.88 -2.55
CA TYR A 139 10.27 -5.80 -3.09
C TYR A 139 9.84 -4.77 -2.01
N GLU A 140 9.60 -5.20 -0.77
CA GLU A 140 9.36 -4.28 0.33
C GLU A 140 10.59 -3.38 0.57
N ASP A 141 11.77 -4.00 0.66
CA ASP A 141 13.01 -3.37 1.07
C ASP A 141 13.48 -2.29 0.08
N ILE A 142 13.57 -2.60 -1.22
CA ILE A 142 14.10 -1.70 -2.26
C ILE A 142 13.32 -0.38 -2.39
N GLY A 143 12.04 -0.38 -2.03
CA GLY A 143 11.19 0.83 -2.00
C GLY A 143 10.99 1.43 -0.61
N LYS A 144 11.50 0.83 0.46
CA LYS A 144 11.28 1.29 1.85
C LYS A 144 12.53 1.89 2.47
N TYR A 145 13.69 1.31 2.23
CA TYR A 145 14.94 1.75 2.85
C TYR A 145 15.84 2.44 1.83
N ASP A 146 16.39 3.59 2.20
CA ASP A 146 17.24 4.38 1.30
C ASP A 146 18.60 3.73 1.04
N LYS A 147 19.08 2.87 1.95
CA LYS A 147 20.29 2.07 1.76
C LYS A 147 20.25 1.11 0.57
N TYR A 148 19.05 0.85 0.01
CA TYR A 148 18.88 0.02 -1.19
C TYR A 148 18.65 0.85 -2.45
N VAL A 149 18.94 2.15 -2.43
CA VAL A 149 18.80 3.02 -3.60
C VAL A 149 19.81 2.67 -4.71
N TYR A 150 20.94 2.04 -4.35
CA TYR A 150 22.06 1.83 -5.26
C TYR A 150 21.76 0.89 -6.43
N GLY A 151 20.82 -0.05 -6.26
CA GLY A 151 20.42 -0.94 -7.35
C GLY A 151 19.49 -0.31 -8.39
N TRP A 152 18.94 0.89 -8.17
CA TRP A 152 18.10 1.54 -9.17
C TRP A 152 18.95 2.06 -10.33
N LEU A 153 18.61 1.64 -11.56
CA LEU A 153 19.41 1.93 -12.76
C LEU A 153 19.72 3.42 -12.94
N ASP A 154 18.68 4.26 -12.83
CA ASP A 154 18.81 5.72 -13.01
C ASP A 154 19.66 6.37 -11.91
N TRP A 155 19.59 5.86 -10.68
CA TRP A 155 20.45 6.33 -9.60
C TRP A 155 21.90 5.95 -9.84
N PHE A 156 22.15 4.67 -10.13
CA PHE A 156 23.49 4.12 -10.27
C PHE A 156 24.26 4.77 -11.41
N ASP A 157 23.60 4.98 -12.55
CA ASP A 157 24.17 5.63 -13.73
C ASP A 157 24.55 7.11 -13.48
N ILE A 158 23.88 7.79 -12.54
CA ILE A 158 24.11 9.21 -12.25
C ILE A 158 25.14 9.40 -11.12
N TYR A 159 25.04 8.61 -10.05
CA TYR A 159 25.72 8.91 -8.78
C TYR A 159 26.87 7.97 -8.44
N ALA A 160 26.92 6.77 -9.05
CA ALA A 160 27.90 5.74 -8.70
C ALA A 160 28.94 5.50 -9.80
N ALA A 161 28.52 5.22 -11.03
CA ALA A 161 29.42 4.72 -12.07
C ALA A 161 29.81 5.76 -13.13
N ALA A 162 31.11 5.85 -13.42
CA ALA A 162 31.60 6.63 -14.57
C ALA A 162 31.37 5.93 -15.92
N ASN A 163 31.25 4.59 -15.90
CA ASN A 163 30.93 3.76 -17.05
C ASN A 163 30.12 2.53 -16.59
N PRO A 164 28.78 2.58 -16.64
CA PRO A 164 27.95 1.49 -16.17
C PRO A 164 27.88 0.35 -17.20
N ASP A 165 28.99 -0.34 -17.41
CA ASP A 165 29.06 -1.55 -18.24
C ASP A 165 29.25 -2.78 -17.34
N PRO A 166 28.26 -3.68 -17.23
CA PRO A 166 28.33 -4.85 -16.36
C PRO A 166 29.39 -5.88 -16.77
N ASP A 167 29.97 -5.77 -17.97
CA ASP A 167 31.04 -6.62 -18.47
C ASP A 167 32.45 -6.01 -18.26
N ILE A 168 32.55 -4.85 -17.61
CA ILE A 168 33.80 -4.13 -17.30
C ILE A 168 33.98 -4.01 -15.78
N ASP A 169 35.24 -3.98 -15.32
CA ASP A 169 35.59 -3.64 -13.94
C ASP A 169 34.97 -2.27 -13.58
N TRP A 170 34.02 -2.24 -12.63
CA TRP A 170 33.29 -1.03 -12.27
C TRP A 170 34.25 0.07 -11.81
N THR A 171 34.24 1.20 -12.51
CA THR A 171 34.95 2.41 -12.05
C THR A 171 33.94 3.34 -11.39
N PHE A 172 34.05 3.48 -10.07
CA PHE A 172 33.19 4.38 -9.29
C PHE A 172 33.73 5.82 -9.32
N GLU A 173 32.85 6.76 -9.67
CA GLU A 173 33.08 8.20 -9.51
C GLU A 173 31.95 8.75 -8.64
N TRP A 174 32.02 8.41 -7.36
CA TRP A 174 31.03 8.85 -6.38
C TRP A 174 30.92 10.37 -6.35
N ILE A 175 29.68 10.86 -6.44
CA ILE A 175 29.38 12.24 -6.15
C ILE A 175 29.10 12.34 -4.63
N TRP A 176 30.01 12.95 -3.88
CA TRP A 176 29.92 13.09 -2.42
C TRP A 176 29.18 14.36 -2.01
N ASP A 177 28.48 14.31 -0.88
CA ASP A 177 27.88 15.50 -0.24
C ASP A 177 28.99 16.30 0.45
N GLU A 178 29.36 17.45 -0.13
CA GLU A 178 30.46 18.29 0.36
C GLU A 178 30.14 19.03 1.67
N ASP A 179 28.88 19.04 2.11
CA ASP A 179 28.43 19.77 3.30
C ASP A 179 28.43 18.93 4.60
N ASP A 180 28.86 17.67 4.53
CA ASP A 180 29.09 16.87 5.74
C ASP A 180 30.48 17.15 6.33
N ILE A 181 30.51 17.58 7.59
CA ILE A 181 31.73 17.90 8.35
C ILE A 181 32.69 16.71 8.45
N ASP A 182 32.19 15.48 8.27
CA ASP A 182 32.95 14.24 8.36
C ASP A 182 33.38 13.67 6.98
N GLY A 183 32.86 14.18 5.85
CA GLY A 183 33.39 13.89 4.50
C GLY A 183 33.06 12.51 3.89
N ASP A 184 32.07 11.78 4.43
CA ASP A 184 31.86 10.35 4.08
C ASP A 184 30.45 10.01 3.55
N ARG A 185 29.73 10.98 2.98
CA ARG A 185 28.34 10.75 2.53
C ARG A 185 28.23 10.74 1.02
N VAL A 186 27.81 9.61 0.47
CA VAL A 186 27.46 9.50 -0.95
C VAL A 186 26.16 10.27 -1.20
N MET A 187 26.14 11.17 -2.18
CA MET A 187 24.93 11.92 -2.50
C MET A 187 23.80 10.98 -2.90
N GLY A 188 22.62 11.24 -2.33
CA GLY A 188 21.42 10.45 -2.60
C GLY A 188 21.22 9.23 -1.71
N SER A 189 22.10 8.96 -0.73
CA SER A 189 21.95 7.88 0.26
C SER A 189 21.13 8.27 1.51
N LEU A 190 20.77 9.55 1.67
CA LEU A 190 19.91 10.10 2.74
C LEU A 190 18.98 11.19 2.18
N PRO A 191 17.87 11.52 2.87
CA PRO A 191 16.99 12.63 2.45
C PRO A 191 17.73 13.98 2.41
N LEU A 192 17.45 14.77 1.37
CA LEU A 192 18.01 16.10 1.04
C LEU A 192 18.33 17.01 2.24
N ASN A 193 19.51 17.62 2.19
CA ASN A 193 19.81 18.89 2.84
C ASN A 193 19.62 20.03 1.85
N GLU A 194 18.49 20.74 1.92
CA GLU A 194 18.12 21.85 1.03
C GLU A 194 19.07 23.07 1.14
N GLU A 195 19.95 23.09 2.15
CA GLU A 195 20.93 24.16 2.37
C GLU A 195 22.31 23.85 1.75
N SER A 196 22.46 22.71 1.07
CA SER A 196 23.72 22.28 0.48
C SER A 196 24.22 23.19 -0.65
N ALA A 197 25.53 23.44 -0.70
CA ALA A 197 26.16 24.25 -1.75
C ALA A 197 26.04 23.65 -3.15
N TYR A 198 25.87 22.32 -3.25
CA TYR A 198 25.65 21.63 -4.54
C TYR A 198 24.18 21.73 -5.00
N TYR A 199 23.24 21.82 -4.05
CA TYR A 199 21.81 21.98 -4.33
C TYR A 199 21.50 23.35 -4.94
N VAL A 200 22.15 24.40 -4.42
CA VAL A 200 21.98 25.79 -4.90
C VAL A 200 22.60 25.94 -6.30
N GLY A 201 21.75 25.99 -7.33
CA GLY A 201 22.14 26.10 -8.75
C GLY A 201 21.96 24.84 -9.59
N ASN A 202 21.60 23.69 -8.99
CA ASN A 202 21.26 22.44 -9.69
C ASN A 202 19.82 22.00 -9.39
N GLU A 203 18.93 22.90 -9.00
CA GLU A 203 17.58 22.59 -8.49
C GLU A 203 16.72 21.80 -9.51
N GLU A 204 17.01 21.93 -10.82
CA GLU A 204 16.35 21.15 -11.88
C GLU A 204 16.68 19.65 -11.83
N VAL A 205 17.88 19.28 -11.39
CA VAL A 205 18.33 17.88 -11.19
C VAL A 205 17.67 17.27 -9.95
N TYR A 206 17.38 18.10 -8.94
CA TYR A 206 16.84 17.71 -7.63
C TYR A 206 15.35 17.97 -7.47
N ASN A 207 14.63 18.29 -8.56
CA ASN A 207 13.23 18.70 -8.49
C ASN A 207 12.39 17.61 -7.83
N SER A 208 11.87 17.94 -6.63
CA SER A 208 11.03 17.10 -5.78
C SER A 208 9.77 16.52 -6.44
N ALA A 209 9.44 16.95 -7.66
CA ALA A 209 8.40 16.38 -8.51
C ALA A 209 8.77 15.02 -9.14
N ASN A 210 10.06 14.66 -9.24
CA ASN A 210 10.58 13.47 -9.93
C ASN A 210 11.40 12.50 -9.05
N GLY A 211 11.27 12.57 -7.72
CA GLY A 211 11.56 11.36 -6.94
C GLY A 211 12.90 11.31 -6.27
N ARG A 212 13.21 12.37 -5.52
CA ARG A 212 14.30 12.56 -4.55
C ARG A 212 15.74 12.20 -4.97
N TYR A 213 16.04 11.09 -5.65
CA TYR A 213 17.30 10.78 -6.34
C TYR A 213 17.14 9.71 -7.44
N SER A 214 15.99 9.05 -7.54
CA SER A 214 15.67 8.04 -8.55
C SER A 214 14.20 8.16 -8.92
N SER A 215 13.96 8.59 -10.15
CA SER A 215 12.62 8.63 -10.76
C SER A 215 12.02 7.22 -10.82
N TYR A 216 12.84 6.21 -11.10
CA TYR A 216 12.38 4.82 -11.14
C TYR A 216 11.93 4.33 -9.76
N ARG A 217 12.69 4.61 -8.71
CA ARG A 217 12.30 4.27 -7.35
C ARG A 217 11.02 4.98 -6.93
N GLN A 218 10.83 6.24 -7.31
CA GLN A 218 9.59 6.95 -6.97
C GLN A 218 8.39 6.32 -7.65
N GLU A 219 8.46 6.07 -8.96
CA GLU A 219 7.37 5.43 -9.71
C GLU A 219 7.01 4.08 -9.08
N TYR A 220 8.02 3.28 -8.75
CA TYR A 220 7.84 2.02 -8.00
C TYR A 220 7.12 2.21 -6.66
N ILE A 221 7.53 3.19 -5.86
CA ILE A 221 6.91 3.50 -4.56
C ILE A 221 5.44 3.92 -4.74
N GLU A 222 5.13 4.67 -5.78
CA GLU A 222 3.76 5.09 -6.11
C GLU A 222 2.90 3.90 -6.52
N MET A 223 3.39 3.04 -7.40
CA MET A 223 2.71 1.80 -7.80
C MET A 223 2.43 0.89 -6.60
N ARG A 224 3.42 0.71 -5.71
CA ARG A 224 3.25 -0.07 -4.48
C ARG A 224 2.21 0.52 -3.53
N LYS A 225 2.17 1.85 -3.37
CA LYS A 225 1.15 2.54 -2.59
C LYS A 225 -0.25 2.36 -3.18
N ASP A 226 -0.37 2.29 -4.50
CA ASP A 226 -1.64 2.06 -5.16
C ASP A 226 -2.13 0.62 -4.98
N ALA A 227 -1.23 -0.38 -5.04
CA ALA A 227 -1.52 -1.75 -4.65
C ALA A 227 -1.99 -1.84 -3.17
N GLU A 228 -1.30 -1.17 -2.26
CA GLU A 228 -1.67 -1.12 -0.83
C GLU A 228 -3.09 -0.54 -0.63
N LYS A 229 -3.45 0.53 -1.34
CA LYS A 229 -4.80 1.12 -1.29
C LYS A 229 -5.89 0.15 -1.76
N LEU A 230 -5.60 -0.68 -2.77
CA LEU A 230 -6.53 -1.69 -3.27
C LEU A 230 -6.74 -2.78 -2.22
N TYR A 231 -5.67 -3.29 -1.62
CA TYR A 231 -5.76 -4.25 -0.51
C TYR A 231 -6.48 -3.68 0.71
N ASP A 232 -6.22 -2.42 1.05
CA ASP A 232 -6.90 -1.71 2.14
C ASP A 232 -8.40 -1.57 1.87
N SER A 233 -8.77 -1.28 0.62
CA SER A 233 -10.17 -1.25 0.18
C SER A 233 -10.82 -2.63 0.37
N GLY A 234 -10.17 -3.70 -0.10
CA GLY A 234 -10.59 -5.08 0.14
C GLY A 234 -10.76 -5.39 1.62
N ARG A 235 -9.82 -4.94 2.47
CA ARG A 235 -9.90 -5.10 3.92
C ARG A 235 -11.14 -4.41 4.52
N TYR A 236 -11.51 -3.21 4.06
CA TYR A 236 -12.76 -2.58 4.50
C TYR A 236 -14.01 -3.37 4.12
N PHE A 237 -14.04 -3.97 2.93
CA PHE A 237 -15.14 -4.88 2.55
C PHE A 237 -15.20 -6.11 3.46
N SER A 238 -14.05 -6.69 3.85
CA SER A 238 -14.02 -7.81 4.79
C SER A 238 -14.56 -7.44 6.18
N PHE A 239 -14.26 -6.23 6.68
CA PHE A 239 -14.88 -5.74 7.91
C PHE A 239 -16.39 -5.54 7.76
N GLY A 240 -16.83 -5.07 6.59
CA GLY A 240 -18.25 -5.01 6.25
C GLY A 240 -18.94 -6.37 6.32
N ILE A 241 -18.31 -7.43 5.78
CA ILE A 241 -18.84 -8.80 5.83
C ILE A 241 -19.02 -9.25 7.28
N VAL A 242 -17.99 -9.09 8.11
CA VAL A 242 -18.05 -9.45 9.53
C VAL A 242 -19.14 -8.66 10.26
N ALA A 243 -19.26 -7.36 9.99
CA ALA A 243 -20.29 -6.52 10.60
C ALA A 243 -21.71 -6.91 10.14
N ASN A 244 -21.88 -7.35 8.90
CA ASN A 244 -23.18 -7.76 8.34
C ASN A 244 -23.71 -9.08 8.95
N HIS A 245 -22.83 -9.86 9.58
CA HIS A 245 -23.18 -11.11 10.27
C HIS A 245 -23.64 -10.93 11.73
N ILE A 246 -23.46 -9.73 12.31
CA ILE A 246 -23.76 -9.41 13.72
C ILE A 246 -25.15 -8.75 13.83
#